data_AF-A0A368T8I0-F1
#
_entry.id   AF-A0A368T8I0-F1
#
_cell.length_a   1.000
_cell.length_b   1.000
_cell.length_c   1.000
_cell.angle_alpha   90.00
_cell.angle_beta   90.00
_cell.angle_gamma   90.00
#
_symmetry.space_group_name_H-M   'P 1'
#
loop_
_entity.id
_entity.type
_entity.pdbx_description
1 polymer ?
#
loop_
_entity_poly.entity_id
_entity_poly.type
_entity_poly.pdbx_seq_one_letter_code
_entity_poly.pdbx_strand_id
1 'polypeptide(L)'
;MDRPRSHEAEIIRRIGELVTEERDLREQHEHRLTPEERERMRELETALNQCWDLLRRRRASERYGRDSGAPVRAADTRGRR
;
A
#
# COMPACT_ATOMS: atom_id res chain seq x y z
N MET A 1 -15.69 16.95 16.53
CA MET A 1 -14.71 15.85 16.71
C MET A 1 -13.78 15.85 15.50
N ASP A 2 -12.65 16.54 15.63
CA ASP A 2 -11.52 16.60 14.68
C ASP A 2 -10.93 15.16 14.59
N ARG A 3 -10.68 14.47 13.46
CA ARG A 3 -9.72 14.81 12.38
C ARG A 3 -9.75 13.81 11.20
N PRO A 4 -9.64 14.30 9.95
CA PRO A 4 -9.15 13.51 8.81
C PRO A 4 -7.61 13.28 8.83
N ARG A 5 -6.81 13.97 9.64
CA ARG A 5 -5.35 13.78 9.65
C ARG A 5 -4.85 12.58 10.47
N SER A 6 -5.53 12.21 11.56
CA SER A 6 -5.03 11.18 12.49
C SER A 6 -4.96 9.78 11.86
N HIS A 7 -5.95 9.44 11.03
CA HIS A 7 -5.98 8.14 10.38
C HIS A 7 -5.03 8.08 9.15
N GLU A 8 -4.59 9.23 8.61
CA GLU A 8 -3.54 9.26 7.57
C GLU A 8 -2.19 8.90 8.20
N ALA A 9 -1.90 9.54 9.34
CA ALA A 9 -0.71 9.25 10.13
C ALA A 9 -0.66 7.78 10.58
N GLU A 10 -1.80 7.19 10.94
CA GLU A 10 -1.89 5.76 11.30
C GLU A 10 -1.59 4.84 10.11
N ILE A 11 -2.12 5.14 8.92
CA ILE A 11 -1.80 4.40 7.69
C ILE A 11 -0.31 4.53 7.35
N ILE A 12 0.26 5.73 7.41
CA ILE A 12 1.68 5.97 7.13
C ILE A 12 2.57 5.20 8.13
N ARG A 13 2.21 5.22 9.42
CA ARG A 13 2.90 4.45 10.46
C ARG A 13 2.86 2.96 10.15
N ARG A 14 1.68 2.44 9.77
CA ARG A 14 1.50 1.02 9.42
C ARG A 14 2.28 0.62 8.17
N ILE A 15 2.34 1.48 7.14
CA ILE A 15 3.18 1.30 5.95
C ILE A 15 4.65 1.19 6.36
N GLY A 16 5.13 2.07 7.25
CA GLY A 16 6.51 2.04 7.75
C GLY A 16 6.86 0.75 8.49
N GLU A 17 5.95 0.26 9.35
CA GLU A 17 6.11 -1.05 10.01
C GLU A 17 6.22 -2.19 8.99
N LEU A 18 5.30 -2.25 8.02
CA LEU A 18 5.26 -3.30 7.00
C LEU A 18 6.50 -3.29 6.10
N VAL A 19 7.00 -2.12 5.68
CA VAL A 19 8.24 -2.00 4.89
C VAL A 19 9.46 -2.39 5.72
N THR A 20 9.49 -2.05 7.00
CA THR A 20 10.60 -2.42 7.88
C THR A 20 10.66 -3.94 8.05
N GLU A 21 9.51 -4.59 8.28
CA GLU A 21 9.40 -6.04 8.39
C GLU A 21 9.76 -6.74 7.08
N GLU A 22 9.31 -6.22 5.94
CA GLU A 22 9.68 -6.72 4.62
C GLU A 22 11.18 -6.60 4.36
N ARG A 23 11.80 -5.46 4.72
CA ARG A 23 13.24 -5.26 4.57
C ARG A 23 14.03 -6.20 5.47
N ASP A 24 13.62 -6.37 6.73
CA ASP A 24 14.24 -7.27 7.68
C ASP A 24 14.17 -8.74 7.20
N LEU A 25 13.00 -9.18 6.72
CA LEU A 25 12.84 -10.49 6.07
C LEU A 25 13.71 -10.62 4.81
N ARG A 26 13.91 -9.55 4.06
CA ARG A 26 14.73 -9.60 2.84
C ARG A 26 16.23 -9.63 3.16
N GLU A 27 16.66 -8.93 4.22
CA GLU A 27 18.04 -8.88 4.72
C GLU A 27 18.44 -10.21 5.39
N GLN A 28 17.55 -10.81 6.19
CA GLN A 28 17.79 -12.10 6.82
C GLN A 28 17.84 -13.27 5.82
N HIS A 29 17.14 -13.15 4.69
CA HIS A 29 16.99 -14.22 3.69
C HIS A 29 17.76 -13.96 2.38
N GLU A 30 18.79 -13.10 2.41
CA GLU A 30 19.58 -12.58 1.27
C GLU A 30 20.01 -13.66 0.25
N HIS A 31 20.11 -14.92 0.65
CA HIS A 31 20.57 -16.01 -0.22
C HIS A 31 19.54 -17.12 -0.52
N ARG A 32 18.39 -17.17 0.17
CA ARG A 32 17.40 -18.24 -0.09
C ARG A 32 16.01 -17.93 0.47
N LEU A 33 15.28 -17.09 -0.23
CA LEU A 33 13.85 -16.93 0.00
C LEU A 33 13.10 -18.21 -0.40
N THR A 34 12.47 -18.84 0.58
CA THR A 34 11.58 -19.97 0.38
C THR A 34 10.34 -19.54 -0.42
N PRO A 35 9.64 -20.47 -1.09
CA PRO A 35 8.38 -20.17 -1.75
C PRO A 35 7.32 -19.58 -0.80
N GLU A 36 7.32 -19.97 0.48
CA GLU A 36 6.43 -19.44 1.52
C GLU A 36 6.79 -18.00 1.90
N GLU A 37 8.08 -17.68 2.06
CA GLU A 37 8.52 -16.30 2.31
C GLU A 37 8.24 -15.38 1.13
N ARG A 38 8.36 -15.90 -0.10
CA ARG A 38 7.93 -15.17 -1.31
C ARG A 38 6.44 -14.91 -1.33
N GLU A 39 5.63 -15.84 -0.82
CA GLU A 39 4.18 -15.63 -0.67
C GLU A 39 3.90 -14.53 0.34
N ARG A 40 4.50 -14.62 1.54
CA ARG A 40 4.36 -13.59 2.57
C ARG A 40 4.81 -12.21 2.09
N MET A 41 5.89 -12.13 1.33
CA MET A 41 6.32 -10.87 0.71
C MET A 41 5.25 -10.30 -0.23
N ARG A 42 4.64 -11.14 -1.08
CA ARG A 42 3.55 -10.70 -1.96
C ARG A 42 2.33 -10.23 -1.16
N GLU A 43 2.02 -10.86 -0.03
CA GLU A 43 0.95 -10.44 0.86
C GLU A 43 1.27 -9.07 1.50
N LEU A 44 2.51 -8.88 1.98
CA LEU A 44 2.98 -7.60 2.51
C LEU A 44 2.92 -6.49 1.45
N GLU A 45 3.38 -6.75 0.22
CA GLU A 45 3.29 -5.82 -0.91
C GLU A 45 1.83 -5.48 -1.28
N THR A 46 0.92 -6.46 -1.17
CA THR A 46 -0.51 -6.26 -1.42
C THR A 46 -1.12 -5.37 -0.34
N ALA A 47 -0.81 -5.63 0.94
CA ALA A 47 -1.25 -4.82 2.06
C ALA A 47 -0.72 -3.37 1.97
N LEU A 48 0.55 -3.21 1.55
CA LEU A 48 1.17 -1.92 1.30
C LEU A 48 0.44 -1.15 0.19
N ASN A 49 0.14 -1.81 -0.94
CA ASN A 49 -0.62 -1.20 -2.02
C ASN A 49 -2.02 -0.77 -1.56
N GLN A 50 -2.71 -1.60 -0.79
CA GLN A 50 -4.03 -1.26 -0.25
C GLN A 50 -3.97 -0.03 0.68
N CYS A 51 -2.95 0.04 1.54
CA CYS A 51 -2.70 1.19 2.41
C CYS A 51 -2.41 2.46 1.59
N TRP A 52 -1.60 2.35 0.53
CA TRP A 52 -1.34 3.44 -0.41
C TRP A 52 -2.60 3.88 -1.17
N ASP A 53 -3.49 2.98 -1.56
CA ASP A 53 -4.75 3.30 -2.22
C ASP A 53 -5.75 4.02 -1.30
N LEU A 54 -5.80 3.62 -0.02
CA LEU A 54 -6.61 4.32 1.00
C LEU A 54 -6.07 5.74 1.23
N LEU A 55 -4.75 5.87 1.37
CA LEU A 55 -4.07 7.15 1.49
C LEU A 55 -4.34 8.05 0.29
N ARG A 56 -4.20 7.51 -0.93
CA ARG A 56 -4.43 8.25 -2.17
C ARG A 56 -5.89 8.67 -2.31
N ARG A 57 -6.87 7.80 -2.04
CA ARG A 57 -8.30 8.14 -2.05
C ARG A 57 -8.61 9.26 -1.06
N ARG A 58 -7.96 9.25 0.10
CA ARG A 58 -8.15 10.30 1.11
C ARG A 58 -7.56 11.63 0.69
N ARG A 59 -6.32 11.64 0.21
CA ARG A 59 -5.69 12.86 -0.35
C ARG A 59 -6.45 13.40 -1.56
N ALA A 60 -6.97 12.50 -2.39
CA ALA A 60 -7.87 12.86 -3.46
C ALA A 60 -9.13 13.50 -2.86
N SER A 61 -9.79 12.91 -1.87
CA SER A 61 -10.98 13.48 -1.22
C SER A 61 -10.74 14.83 -0.53
N GLU A 62 -9.57 15.05 0.07
CA GLU A 62 -9.21 16.36 0.66
C GLU A 62 -8.93 17.42 -0.42
N ARG A 63 -8.36 17.03 -1.57
CA ARG A 63 -8.21 17.91 -2.75
C ARG A 63 -9.51 18.08 -3.55
N TYR A 64 -10.36 17.06 -3.58
CA TYR A 64 -11.61 16.96 -4.36
C TYR A 64 -12.84 17.42 -3.58
N GLY A 65 -12.68 17.84 -2.32
CA GLY A 65 -13.64 18.74 -1.67
C GLY A 65 -13.85 20.07 -2.43
N ARG A 66 -13.11 20.31 -3.53
CA ARG A 66 -13.36 21.39 -4.48
C ARG A 66 -13.47 20.98 -5.96
N ASP A 67 -13.17 19.76 -6.39
CA ASP A 67 -13.26 19.43 -7.83
C ASP A 67 -13.42 17.93 -8.11
N SER A 68 -14.67 17.47 -8.22
CA SER A 68 -15.22 16.44 -9.13
C SER A 68 -14.42 15.19 -9.52
N GLY A 69 -14.83 14.05 -8.94
CA GLY A 69 -14.33 12.68 -9.10
C GLY A 69 -13.73 12.26 -10.44
N ALA A 70 -12.50 11.75 -10.40
CA ALA A 70 -11.91 10.96 -11.46
C ALA A 70 -11.81 9.51 -10.99
N PRO A 71 -12.47 8.54 -11.64
CA PRO A 71 -12.24 7.14 -11.36
C PRO A 71 -10.85 6.79 -11.88
N VAL A 72 -9.93 6.43 -10.99
CA VAL A 72 -8.71 5.70 -11.34
C VAL A 72 -9.15 4.30 -11.79
N ARG A 73 -9.63 4.21 -13.03
CA ARG A 73 -10.03 2.95 -13.64
C ARG A 73 -8.77 2.13 -13.85
N ALA A 74 -8.78 0.95 -13.25
CA ALA A 74 -7.84 -0.13 -13.49
C ALA A 74 -7.53 -0.25 -14.98
N ALA A 75 -6.27 -0.06 -15.34
CA ALA A 75 -5.69 -0.63 -16.54
C ALA A 75 -4.76 -1.77 -16.11
N ASP A 76 -5.35 -2.78 -15.47
CA ASP A 76 -4.87 -4.16 -15.67
C ASP A 76 -5.34 -4.55 -17.08
N THR A 77 -4.42 -4.50 -18.03
CA THR A 77 -4.51 -5.30 -19.24
C THR A 77 -3.30 -6.20 -19.28
N ARG A 78 -3.31 -7.23 -18.42
CA ARG A 78 -2.55 -8.46 -18.69
C ARG A 78 -3.23 -9.20 -19.83
N GLY A 79 -2.98 -8.75 -21.06
CA GLY A 79 -3.28 -9.48 -22.29
C GLY A 79 -2.11 -10.40 -22.64
N ARG A 80 -2.04 -11.56 -22.00
CA ARG A 80 -1.26 -12.71 -22.48
C ARG A 80 -2.05 -13.36 -23.62
N ARG A 81 -1.67 -13.12 -24.88
CA ARG A 81 -1.56 -14.15 -25.93
C ARG A 81 -0.89 -13.61 -27.18
#